data_AF-A0A7Y4TCE4-F1
#
_entry.id   AF-A0A7Y4TCE4-F1
#
_cell.length_a   1.000
_cell.length_b   1.000
_cell.length_c   1.000
_cell.angle_alpha   90.00
_cell.angle_beta   90.00
_cell.angle_gamma   90.00
#
_symmetry.space_group_name_H-M   'P 1'
#
loop_
_entity.id
_entity.type
_entity.pdbx_description
1 polymer ?
#
loop_
_entity_poly.entity_id
_entity_poly.type
_entity_poly.pdbx_seq_one_letter_code
_entity_poly.pdbx_strand_id
1 'polypeptide(L)'
;MKHHKPSQFHEDTPFAAPMTEVFGKGASMFGRSFATLQKEGLRFFNQRLEDNVKAAEEFGSCKSLPDLFAAQQKWFAGMTSAYAEEWQRCSELMSDTMRDTGEEAAHDRPRPDETR
;
A
#
# COMPACT_ATOMS: atom_id res chain seq x y z
N MET A 1 -53.52 7.17 -38.78
CA MET A 1 -52.27 7.70 -38.21
C MET A 1 -52.27 7.43 -36.71
N LYS A 2 -51.48 6.45 -36.25
CA LYS A 2 -51.33 6.11 -34.82
C LYS A 2 -49.94 6.56 -34.39
N HIS A 3 -49.84 7.57 -33.54
CA HIS A 3 -48.57 8.02 -32.97
C HIS A 3 -48.12 7.04 -31.88
N HIS A 4 -46.99 6.38 -32.12
CA HIS A 4 -46.28 5.57 -31.14
C HIS A 4 -45.37 6.51 -30.35
N LYS A 5 -45.61 6.67 -29.04
CA LYS A 5 -44.74 7.42 -28.14
C LYS A 5 -43.84 6.40 -27.44
N PRO A 6 -42.50 6.47 -27.57
CA PRO A 6 -41.63 5.54 -26.86
C PRO A 6 -41.67 5.88 -25.36
N SER A 7 -42.03 4.86 -24.57
CA SER A 7 -41.93 4.88 -23.11
C SER A 7 -40.47 5.05 -22.73
N GLN A 8 -40.12 6.19 -22.14
CA GLN A 8 -38.82 6.40 -21.51
C GLN A 8 -38.77 5.53 -20.25
N PHE A 9 -38.05 4.41 -20.32
CA PHE A 9 -37.58 3.71 -19.14
C PHE A 9 -36.39 4.51 -18.59
N HIS A 10 -36.65 5.37 -17.61
CA HIS A 10 -35.62 5.87 -16.70
C HIS A 10 -35.44 4.79 -15.63
N GLU A 11 -34.47 3.89 -15.82
CA GLU A 11 -34.00 2.99 -14.76
C GLU A 11 -32.95 3.71 -13.90
N ASP A 12 -33.37 4.78 -13.22
CA ASP A 12 -32.61 5.28 -12.07
C ASP A 12 -32.99 4.41 -10.87
N THR A 13 -32.34 3.25 -10.76
CA THR A 13 -32.45 2.44 -9.55
C THR A 13 -31.62 3.13 -8.44
N PRO A 14 -32.24 3.66 -7.37
CA PRO A 14 -31.54 4.44 -6.34
C PRO A 14 -30.52 3.60 -5.53
N PHE A 15 -30.51 2.29 -5.73
CA PHE A 15 -29.57 1.35 -5.12
C PHE A 15 -28.24 1.19 -5.87
N ALA A 16 -28.19 1.51 -7.17
CA ALA A 16 -26.99 1.31 -7.98
C ALA A 16 -25.90 2.35 -7.68
N ALA A 17 -26.28 3.62 -7.54
CA ALA A 17 -25.38 4.74 -7.26
C ALA A 17 -24.53 4.56 -5.97
N PRO A 18 -25.12 4.22 -4.80
CA PRO A 18 -24.34 4.06 -3.56
C PRO A 18 -23.39 2.85 -3.63
N MET A 19 -23.76 1.78 -4.34
CA MET A 19 -22.87 0.63 -4.53
C MET A 19 -21.67 1.00 -5.42
N THR A 20 -21.89 1.67 -6.55
CA THR A 20 -20.79 2.11 -7.43
C THR A 20 -19.83 3.08 -6.74
N GLU A 21 -20.32 3.94 -5.85
CA GLU A 21 -19.49 4.87 -5.09
C GLU A 21 -18.61 4.15 -4.05
N VAL A 22 -19.17 3.18 -3.32
CA VAL A 22 -18.41 2.36 -2.36
C VAL A 22 -17.34 1.54 -3.07
N PHE A 23 -17.66 0.93 -4.22
CA PHE A 23 -16.69 0.20 -5.03
C PHE A 23 -15.59 1.11 -5.60
N GLY A 24 -15.95 2.31 -6.09
CA GLY A 24 -14.98 3.30 -6.58
C GLY A 24 -14.02 3.79 -5.49
N LYS A 25 -14.55 4.10 -4.30
CA LYS A 25 -13.76 4.49 -3.12
C LYS A 25 -12.83 3.36 -2.69
N GLY A 26 -13.33 2.12 -2.60
CA GLY A 26 -12.52 0.95 -2.28
C GLY A 26 -11.39 0.68 -3.28
N ALA A 27 -11.67 0.79 -4.58
CA ALA A 27 -10.65 0.62 -5.63
C ALA A 27 -9.56 1.71 -5.56
N SER A 28 -9.96 2.97 -5.31
CA SER A 28 -9.01 4.08 -5.19
C SER A 28 -8.10 3.94 -3.95
N MET A 29 -8.66 3.49 -2.82
CA MET A 29 -7.92 3.22 -1.59
C MET A 29 -6.89 2.11 -1.81
N PHE A 30 -7.34 0.98 -2.40
CA PHE A 30 -6.44 -0.13 -2.71
C PHE A 30 -5.31 0.28 -3.65
N GLY A 31 -5.63 1.09 -4.68
CA GLY A 31 -4.63 1.62 -5.61
C GLY A 31 -3.56 2.48 -4.93
N ARG A 32 -3.96 3.40 -4.03
CA ARG A 32 -3.01 4.23 -3.27
C ARG A 32 -2.14 3.39 -2.33
N SER A 33 -2.74 2.49 -1.56
CA SER A 33 -2.00 1.58 -0.67
C SER A 33 -0.99 0.73 -1.44
N PHE A 34 -1.40 0.19 -2.59
CA PHE A 34 -0.52 -0.63 -3.42
C PHE A 34 0.65 0.17 -3.98
N ALA A 35 0.43 1.39 -4.47
CA ALA A 35 1.51 2.25 -4.98
C ALA A 35 2.53 2.61 -3.88
N THR A 36 2.04 2.91 -2.67
CA THR A 36 2.88 3.20 -1.50
C THR A 36 3.72 1.99 -1.10
N LEU A 37 3.10 0.81 -0.99
CA LEU A 37 3.81 -0.44 -0.68
C LEU A 37 4.81 -0.83 -1.77
N GLN A 38 4.48 -0.61 -3.04
CA GLN A 38 5.40 -0.88 -4.15
C GLN A 38 6.64 0.00 -4.07
N LYS A 39 6.46 1.30 -3.80
CA LYS A 39 7.58 2.24 -3.64
C LYS A 39 8.46 1.85 -2.46
N GLU A 40 7.83 1.47 -1.35
CA GLU A 40 8.54 1.04 -0.15
C GLU A 40 9.30 -0.27 -0.40
N GLY A 41 8.68 -1.24 -1.06
CA GLY A 41 9.34 -2.49 -1.44
C GLY A 41 10.58 -2.25 -2.31
N LEU A 42 10.51 -1.33 -3.29
CA LEU A 42 11.68 -0.96 -4.10
C LEU A 42 12.79 -0.33 -3.26
N ARG A 43 12.45 0.57 -2.31
CA ARG A 43 13.42 1.14 -1.36
C ARG A 43 14.10 0.04 -0.55
N PHE A 44 13.32 -0.89 0.00
CA PHE A 44 13.83 -1.99 0.80
C PHE A 44 14.73 -2.93 -0.01
N PHE A 45 14.31 -3.33 -1.21
CA PHE A 45 15.13 -4.20 -2.07
C PHE A 45 16.46 -3.56 -2.45
N ASN A 46 16.48 -2.26 -2.78
CA ASN A 46 17.72 -1.55 -3.05
C ASN A 46 18.65 -1.57 -1.84
N GLN A 47 18.14 -1.25 -0.65
CA GLN A 47 18.94 -1.31 0.58
C GLN A 47 19.49 -2.71 0.85
N ARG A 48 18.65 -3.75 0.70
CA ARG A 48 19.05 -5.14 0.91
C ARG A 48 20.11 -5.62 -0.09
N LEU A 49 20.04 -5.15 -1.34
CA LEU A 49 21.07 -5.43 -2.34
C LEU A 49 22.41 -4.80 -1.94
N GLU A 50 22.43 -3.53 -1.52
CA GLU A 50 23.66 -2.87 -1.06
C GLU A 50 24.29 -3.60 0.13
N ASP A 51 23.50 -3.99 1.11
CA ASP A 51 23.97 -4.72 2.28
C ASP A 51 24.46 -6.13 1.94
N ASN A 52 23.81 -6.81 0.97
CA ASN A 52 24.27 -8.11 0.48
C ASN A 52 25.61 -8.01 -0.26
N VAL A 53 25.82 -6.94 -1.02
CA VAL A 53 27.13 -6.67 -1.65
C VAL A 53 28.20 -6.48 -0.58
N LYS A 54 27.93 -5.65 0.45
CA LYS A 54 28.87 -5.46 1.58
C LYS A 54 29.18 -6.78 2.30
N ALA A 55 28.17 -7.62 2.53
CA ALA A 55 28.37 -8.93 3.14
C ALA A 55 29.18 -9.87 2.24
N ALA A 56 28.96 -9.85 0.93
CA ALA A 56 29.75 -10.63 -0.03
C ALA A 56 31.22 -10.19 -0.04
N GLU A 57 31.49 -8.89 0.03
CA GLU A 57 32.85 -8.35 0.19
C GLU A 57 33.48 -8.81 1.51
N GLU A 58 32.74 -8.75 2.62
CA GLU A 58 33.20 -9.21 3.93
C GLU A 58 33.53 -10.70 3.91
N PHE A 59 32.65 -11.55 3.34
CA PHE A 59 32.90 -12.98 3.15
C PHE A 59 34.13 -13.25 2.27
N GLY A 60 34.33 -12.48 1.21
CA GLY A 60 35.51 -12.60 0.34
C GLY A 60 36.82 -12.21 1.02
N SER A 61 36.76 -11.40 2.08
CA SER A 61 37.93 -10.95 2.84
C SER A 61 38.33 -11.89 4.01
N CYS A 62 37.48 -12.85 4.37
CA CYS A 62 37.73 -13.78 5.47
C CYS A 62 38.94 -14.68 5.19
N LYS A 63 39.86 -14.79 6.17
CA LYS A 63 41.08 -15.63 6.05
C LYS A 63 40.98 -16.95 6.81
N SER A 64 39.91 -17.14 7.58
CA SER A 64 39.69 -18.31 8.41
C SER A 64 38.21 -18.68 8.53
N LEU A 65 37.93 -19.93 8.91
CA LEU A 65 36.57 -20.39 9.17
C LEU A 65 35.88 -19.60 10.31
N PRO A 66 36.54 -19.29 11.43
CA PRO A 66 35.96 -18.40 12.45
C PRO A 66 35.55 -17.04 11.90
N ASP A 67 36.36 -16.41 11.04
CA ASP A 67 36.01 -15.12 10.42
C ASP A 67 34.75 -15.26 9.55
N LEU A 68 34.66 -16.35 8.79
CA LEU A 68 33.49 -16.65 7.95
C LEU A 68 32.22 -16.80 8.77
N PHE A 69 32.28 -17.56 9.88
CA PHE A 69 31.13 -17.72 10.78
C PHE A 69 30.73 -16.40 11.45
N ALA A 70 31.70 -15.59 11.86
CA ALA A 70 31.42 -14.26 12.42
C ALA A 70 30.72 -13.36 11.40
N ALA A 71 31.23 -13.30 10.16
CA ALA A 71 30.60 -12.56 9.07
C ALA A 71 29.18 -13.09 8.77
N GLN A 72 28.99 -14.41 8.80
CA GLN A 72 27.69 -15.04 8.56
C GLN A 72 26.68 -14.67 9.63
N GLN A 73 27.07 -14.75 10.91
CA GLN A 73 26.21 -14.40 12.02
C GLN A 73 25.83 -12.92 11.99
N LYS A 74 26.79 -12.04 11.67
CA LYS A 74 26.56 -10.61 11.52
C LYS A 74 25.59 -10.30 10.38
N TRP A 75 25.78 -10.89 9.21
CA TRP A 75 24.87 -10.75 8.07
C TRP A 75 23.47 -11.24 8.41
N PHE A 76 23.35 -12.40 9.06
CA PHE A 76 22.06 -12.99 9.42
C PHE A 76 21.30 -12.15 10.46
N ALA A 77 22.00 -11.62 11.47
CA ALA A 77 21.43 -10.71 12.45
C ALA A 77 20.94 -9.41 11.78
N GLY A 78 21.75 -8.81 10.90
CA GLY A 78 21.38 -7.62 10.14
C GLY A 78 20.16 -7.86 9.23
N MET A 79 20.13 -8.99 8.53
CA MET A 79 18.99 -9.40 7.72
C MET A 79 17.71 -9.50 8.57
N THR A 80 17.77 -10.20 9.71
CA THR A 80 16.60 -10.39 10.57
C THR A 80 16.05 -9.05 11.08
N SER A 81 16.93 -8.14 11.53
CA SER A 81 16.53 -6.78 11.95
C SER A 81 15.84 -6.03 10.81
N ALA A 82 16.46 -6.03 9.63
CA ALA A 82 15.95 -5.29 8.47
C ALA A 82 14.55 -5.77 8.05
N TYR A 83 14.29 -7.09 8.04
CA TYR A 83 12.97 -7.62 7.70
C TYR A 83 11.92 -7.33 8.78
N ALA A 84 12.31 -7.32 10.07
CA ALA A 84 11.41 -6.96 11.15
C ALA A 84 11.01 -5.47 11.08
N GLU A 85 11.99 -4.60 10.85
CA GLU A 85 11.78 -3.15 10.66
C GLU A 85 10.91 -2.87 9.43
N GLU A 86 11.17 -3.56 8.32
CA GLU A 86 10.39 -3.42 7.09
C GLU A 86 8.93 -3.86 7.26
N TRP A 87 8.71 -4.96 7.99
CA TRP A 87 7.36 -5.42 8.32
C TRP A 87 6.60 -4.37 9.13
N GLN A 88 7.24 -3.80 10.14
CA GLN A 88 6.65 -2.73 10.94
C GLN A 88 6.32 -1.52 10.07
N ARG A 89 7.25 -1.10 9.20
CA ARG A 89 7.06 0.03 8.30
C ARG A 89 5.93 -0.20 7.29
N CYS A 90 5.81 -1.39 6.72
CA CYS A 90 4.69 -1.75 5.86
C CYS A 90 3.34 -1.67 6.62
N SER A 91 3.32 -2.11 7.88
CA SER A 91 2.11 -2.02 8.70
C SER A 91 1.70 -0.58 8.99
N GLU A 92 2.67 0.29 9.30
CA GLU A 92 2.47 1.73 9.52
C GLU A 92 1.93 2.40 8.25
N LEU A 93 2.54 2.15 7.08
CA LEU A 93 2.09 2.70 5.80
C LEU A 93 0.66 2.29 5.45
N MET A 94 0.28 1.06 5.75
CA MET A 94 -1.08 0.58 5.52
C MET A 94 -2.07 1.24 6.48
N SER A 95 -1.71 1.39 7.76
CA SER A 95 -2.54 2.11 8.74
C SER A 95 -2.70 3.59 8.40
N ASP A 96 -1.65 4.28 7.97
CA ASP A 96 -1.72 5.68 7.58
C ASP A 96 -2.61 5.88 6.36
N THR A 97 -2.47 5.02 5.33
CA THR A 97 -3.34 5.12 4.13
C THR A 97 -4.81 4.91 4.47
N MET A 98 -5.13 4.02 5.42
CA MET A 98 -6.49 3.82 5.91
C MET A 98 -7.01 5.03 6.69
N ARG A 99 -6.16 5.66 7.52
CA ARG A 99 -6.52 6.85 8.31
C ARG A 99 -6.76 8.07 7.44
N ASP A 100 -5.85 8.38 6.52
CA ASP A 100 -5.95 9.53 5.61
C ASP A 100 -7.25 9.46 4.80
N THR A 101 -7.62 8.26 4.35
CA THR A 101 -8.86 8.05 3.59
C THR A 101 -10.11 8.22 4.47
N GLY A 102 -10.05 7.84 5.75
CA GLY A 102 -11.14 8.04 6.71
C GLY A 102 -11.39 9.53 7.01
N GLU A 103 -10.32 10.33 7.05
CA GLU A 103 -10.38 11.78 7.23
C GLU A 103 -10.91 12.49 5.98
N GLU A 104 -10.48 12.08 4.77
CA GLU A 104 -11.03 12.57 3.50
C GLU A 104 -12.55 12.30 3.38
N ALA A 105 -13.01 11.10 3.76
CA ALA A 105 -14.43 10.75 3.74
C ALA A 105 -15.27 11.51 4.78
N ALA A 106 -14.65 11.99 5.86
CA ALA A 106 -15.34 12.81 6.88
C ALA A 106 -15.44 14.28 6.46
N HIS A 107 -14.50 14.79 5.67
CA HIS A 107 -14.47 16.16 5.20
C HIS A 107 -15.50 16.45 4.09
N ASP A 108 -15.83 15.45 3.27
CA ASP A 108 -16.75 15.58 2.12
C ASP A 108 -18.25 15.45 2.49
N ARG A 109 -18.59 15.49 3.78
CA ARG A 109 -20.01 15.50 4.21
C ARG A 109 -20.62 16.89 3.97
N PRO A 110 -21.76 16.99 3.26
CA PRO A 110 -22.43 18.27 3.06
C PRO A 110 -22.78 18.90 4.41
N ARG A 111 -22.49 20.20 4.54
CA ARG A 111 -22.84 20.97 5.73
C ARG A 111 -24.37 20.99 5.84
N PRO A 112 -24.98 20.69 7.00
CA PRO A 112 -26.44 20.60 7.15
C PRO A 112 -27.21 21.89 6.81
N ASP A 113 -26.49 22.97 6.54
CA ASP A 113 -27.02 24.33 6.36
C ASP A 113 -27.42 24.63 4.90
N GLU A 114 -27.09 23.77 3.92
CA GLU A 114 -27.31 24.01 2.48
C GLU A 114 -28.58 23.37 1.89
N THR A 115 -29.43 22.75 2.72
CA THR A 115 -30.65 22.03 2.27
C THR A 115 -31.96 22.81 2.39
N ARG A 116 -31.93 24.15 2.39
CA ARG A 116 -33.14 24.97 2.54
C ARG A 116 -33.58 25.67 1.26
#